data_AF-A0A7J8MQM4-F1
#
_entry.id   AF-A0A7J8MQM4-F1
#
_cell.length_a   1.000
_cell.length_b   1.000
_cell.length_c   1.000
_cell.angle_alpha   90.00
_cell.angle_beta   90.00
_cell.angle_gamma   90.00
#
_symmetry.space_group_name_H-M   'P 1'
#
loop_
_entity.id
_entity.type
_entity.pdbx_description
1 polymer ?
#
loop_
_entity_poly.entity_id
_entity_poly.type
_entity_poly.pdbx_seq_one_letter_code
_entity_poly.pdbx_strand_id
1 'polypeptide(L)' 'MAKQEGLKALKNNESICKSYGVQEDIPRVRILFDATYDNKTFRSAFGLVGWDLRGNLTVLKTIIHSNDPSPFAAEAYA' A
#
# COMPACT_ATOMS: atom_id res chain seq x y z
N MET A 1 20.35 -8.08 -3.92
CA MET A 1 20.16 -7.25 -5.13
C MET A 1 18.72 -6.71 -5.29
N ALA A 2 17.76 -7.02 -4.41
CA ALA A 2 16.35 -6.62 -4.55
C ALA A 2 16.01 -5.16 -4.13
N LYS A 3 16.91 -4.47 -3.42
CA LYS A 3 16.63 -3.16 -2.81
C LYS A 3 16.60 -2.00 -3.84
N GLN A 4 17.29 -2.14 -4.97
CA GLN A 4 17.33 -1.12 -6.03
C GLN A 4 16.13 -1.20 -6.98
N GLU A 5 15.48 -2.36 -7.11
CA GLU A 5 14.34 -2.52 -8.02
C GLU A 5 13.05 -1.94 -7.45
N GLY A 6 12.80 -2.12 -6.14
CA GLY A 6 11.65 -1.49 -5.47
C GLY A 6 11.68 0.04 -5.52
N LEU A 7 12.87 0.64 -5.43
CA LEU A 7 13.03 2.11 -5.52
C LEU A 7 12.75 2.65 -6.92
N LYS A 8 13.05 1.87 -7.96
CA LYS A 8 12.77 2.24 -9.36
C LYS A 8 11.28 2.14 -9.67
N ALA A 9 10.58 1.15 -9.10
CA ALA A 9 9.13 1.03 -9.24
C ALA A 9 8.39 2.23 -8.64
N LEU A 10 8.83 2.73 -7.47
CA LEU A 10 8.27 3.94 -6.85
C LEU A 10 8.39 5.18 -7.74
N LYS A 11 9.57 5.40 -8.35
CA LYS A 11 9.80 6.53 -9.28
C LYS A 11 8.95 6.48 -10.54
N ASN A 12 8.69 5.29 -11.07
CA ASN A 12 7.86 5.14 -12.26
C ASN A 12 6.38 5.44 -12.00
N ASN A 13 5.90 5.23 -10.77
CA ASN A 13 4.53 5.55 -10.35
C ASN A 13 4.32 7.05 -10.04
N GLU A 14 5.38 7.84 -9.92
CA GLU A 14 5.29 9.30 -9.79
C GLU A 14 4.97 9.98 -11.14
N SER A 15 5.35 9.39 -12.28
CA SER A 15 5.19 10.02 -13.59
C SER A 15 3.79 9.85 -14.22
N ILE A 16 2.99 8.89 -13.74
CA ILE A 16 1.66 8.57 -14.31
C ILE A 16 0.59 9.63 -13.94
N CYS A 17 0.85 10.54 -12.99
CA CYS A 17 -0.14 11.49 -12.47
C CYS A 17 -0.05 12.93 -13.03
N LYS A 18 0.52 13.15 -14.21
CA LYS A 18 0.66 14.51 -14.80
C LYS A 18 -0.08 14.75 -16.12
N SER A 19 -1.09 13.94 -16.46
CA SER A 19 -2.01 14.30 -17.54
C SER A 19 -3.04 15.29 -17.02
N TYR A 20 -2.78 16.59 -17.16
CA TYR A 20 -3.75 17.66 -16.96
C TYR A 20 -4.80 17.59 -18.08
N GLY A 21 -5.78 16.71 -17.93
CA GLY A 21 -7.01 16.70 -18.70
C GLY A 21 -8.14 16.69 -17.71
N VAL A 22 -9.00 17.72 -17.77
CA VAL A 22 -10.19 17.92 -16.95
C VAL A 22 -10.90 16.59 -16.71
N GLN A 23 -10.71 16.02 -15.52
CA GLN A 23 -11.36 14.79 -15.09
C GLN A 23 -12.35 15.20 -14.01
N GLU A 24 -13.62 15.22 -14.40
CA GLU A 24 -14.77 15.57 -13.56
C GLU A 24 -14.71 14.80 -12.22
N ASP A 25 -14.63 15.59 -11.13
CA ASP A 25 -15.01 15.41 -9.71
C ASP A 25 -15.14 14.02 -9.04
N ILE A 26 -14.56 12.95 -9.58
CA ILE A 26 -14.45 11.68 -8.85
C ILE A 26 -13.22 11.78 -7.95
N PRO A 27 -13.37 11.87 -6.61
CA PRO A 27 -12.24 11.95 -5.71
C PRO A 27 -11.38 10.69 -5.86
N ARG A 28 -10.18 10.88 -6.39
CA ARG A 28 -9.22 9.79 -6.59
C ARG A 28 -8.26 9.74 -5.42
N VAL A 29 -8.17 8.56 -4.80
CA VAL A 29 -7.26 8.29 -3.69
C VAL A 29 -6.27 7.22 -4.13
N ARG A 30 -4.99 7.43 -3.84
CA ARG A 30 -3.94 6.41 -3.96
C ARG A 30 -3.89 5.65 -2.65
N ILE A 31 -4.26 4.38 -2.68
CA ILE A 31 -4.16 3.46 -1.53
C ILE A 31 -2.89 2.63 -1.71
N LEU A 32 -2.07 2.58 -0.67
CA LEU A 32 -0.93 1.69 -0.55
C LEU A 32 -1.19 0.80 0.66
N PHE A 33 -1.02 -0.50 0.49
CA PHE A 33 -1.12 -1.47 1.56
C PHE A 33 0.04 -2.45 1.49
N ASP A 34 0.40 -3.02 2.62
CA ASP A 34 1.47 -4.02 2.75
C ASP A 34 1.22 -4.85 4.00
N ALA A 35 1.63 -6.12 3.97
CA ALA A 35 1.61 -7.00 5.13
C ALA A 35 3.00 -7.53 5.47
N THR A 36 3.25 -7.71 6.76
CA THR A 36 4.40 -8.46 7.28
C THR A 36 3.91 -9.66 8.05
N TYR A 37 4.59 -10.80 7.90
CA TYR A 37 4.22 -12.07 8.50
C TYR A 37 5.40 -12.67 9.26
N ASP A 38 5.17 -13.04 10.51
CA ASP A 38 6.12 -13.77 11.35
C ASP A 38 5.79 -15.27 11.36
N ASN A 39 6.62 -16.03 10.65
CA ASN A 39 6.47 -17.49 10.55
C ASN A 39 6.72 -18.23 11.87
N LYS A 40 7.33 -17.61 12.88
CA LYS A 40 7.55 -18.25 14.19
C LYS A 40 6.31 -18.20 15.07
N THR A 41 5.55 -17.11 14.97
CA THR A 41 4.38 -16.87 15.82
C THR A 41 3.06 -16.97 15.07
N PHE A 42 3.09 -17.19 13.75
CA PHE A 42 1.92 -17.21 12.87
C PHE A 42 1.09 -15.92 13.03
N ARG A 43 1.79 -14.80 13.19
CA ARG A 43 1.18 -13.48 13.33
C ARG A 43 1.48 -12.66 12.09
N SER A 44 0.57 -11.78 11.75
CA SER A 44 0.84 -10.75 10.75
C SER A 44 0.51 -9.37 11.31
N ALA A 45 1.11 -8.38 10.70
CA ALA A 45 0.66 -7.01 10.80
C ALA A 45 0.48 -6.47 9.39
N PHE A 46 -0.63 -5.80 9.15
CA PHE A 46 -0.90 -5.15 7.88
C PHE A 46 -1.13 -3.66 8.09
N GLY A 47 -0.65 -2.89 7.12
CA GLY A 47 -0.75 -1.45 7.09
C GLY A 47 -1.41 -0.99 5.81
N LEU A 48 -2.26 0.03 5.94
CA LEU A 48 -2.89 0.72 4.82
C LEU A 48 -2.73 2.22 4.99
N VAL A 49 -2.34 2.89 3.91
CA VAL A 49 -2.21 4.34 3.83
C VAL A 49 -2.87 4.86 2.55
N GLY A 50 -3.71 5.88 2.70
CA GLY A 50 -4.45 6.51 1.60
C GLY A 50 -4.03 7.97 1.45
N TRP A 51 -3.70 8.39 0.23
CA TRP A 51 -3.35 9.77 -0.10
C TRP A 51 -4.28 10.32 -1.18
N ASP A 52 -4.78 11.55 -1.01
CA ASP A 52 -5.47 12.23 -2.11
C ASP A 52 -4.48 12.66 -3.22
N LEU A 53 -5.00 13.11 -4.37
CA LEU A 53 -4.16 13.61 -5.48
C LEU A 53 -3.33 14.86 -5.12
N ARG A 54 -3.69 15.55 -4.04
CA ARG A 54 -2.98 16.74 -3.54
C ARG A 54 -1.87 16.35 -2.55
N GLY A 55 -1.72 15.07 -2.22
CA GLY A 55 -0.73 14.55 -1.28
C GLY A 55 -1.15 14.66 0.19
N ASN A 56 -2.43 14.89 0.49
CA ASN A 56 -2.93 14.85 1.87
C ASN A 56 -3.23 13.42 2.29
N LEU A 57 -2.82 13.08 3.51
CA LEU A 57 -3.15 11.81 4.14
C LEU A 57 -4.66 11.77 4.43
N THR A 58 -5.35 10.79 3.86
CA THR A 58 -6.80 10.61 4.02
C THR A 58 -7.13 9.43 4.93
N VAL A 59 -6.34 8.36 4.88
CA VAL A 59 -6.54 7.14 5.67
C VAL A 59 -5.20 6.62 6.16
N LEU A 60 -5.15 6.20 7.43
CA LEU A 60 -4.06 5.42 8.01
C LEU A 60 -4.67 4.34 8.89
N LYS A 61 -4.34 3.08 8.61
CA LYS A 61 -4.85 1.94 9.39
C LYS A 61 -3.74 0.91 9.57
N THR A 62 -3.66 0.36 10.78
CA THR A 62 -2.77 -0.75 11.10
C THR A 62 -3.55 -1.77 11.90
N ILE A 63 -3.44 -3.04 11.53
CA ILE A 63 -4.05 -4.15 12.26
C ILE A 63 -2.99 -5.21 12.49
N ILE A 64 -3.06 -5.83 13.66
CA ILE A 64 -2.29 -7.02 14.00
C ILE A 64 -3.26 -8.19 13.99
N HIS A 65 -2.94 -9.23 13.21
CA HIS A 65 -3.70 -10.47 13.15
C HIS A 65 -2.85 -11.60 13.73
N SER A 66 -3.52 -12.57 14.35
CA SER A 66 -2.89 -13.74 14.93
C SER A 66 -3.51 -15.00 14.37
N ASN A 67 -2.71 -16.05 14.23
CA ASN A 67 -3.13 -17.32 13.65
C ASN A 67 -3.40 -17.23 12.14
N ASP A 68 -2.60 -16.42 11.44
CA ASP A 68 -2.65 -16.35 9.98
C ASP A 68 -2.03 -17.60 9.36
N PRO A 69 -2.68 -18.20 8.35
CA PRO A 69 -2.25 -19.50 7.82
C PRO A 69 -1.00 -19.39 6.94
N SER A 70 -0.71 -18.21 6.37
CA SER A 70 0.45 -18.02 5.47
C SER A 70 0.76 -16.54 5.24
N PRO A 71 1.96 -16.19 4.76
CA PRO A 71 2.28 -14.83 4.32
C PRO A 71 1.40 -14.35 3.16
N PHE A 72 0.93 -15.27 2.30
CA PHE A 72 0.00 -14.91 1.22
C PHE A 72 -1.38 -14.50 1.77
N ALA A 73 -1.87 -15.20 2.80
CA ALA A 73 -3.10 -14.83 3.48
C ALA A 73 -2.98 -13.48 4.21
N ALA A 74 -1.83 -13.21 4.84
CA ALA A 74 -1.55 -11.93 5.47
C ALA A 74 -1.64 -10.77 4.45
N GLU A 75 -1.07 -10.94 3.25
CA GLU A 75 -1.17 -9.95 2.17
C GLU A 75 -2.61 -9.77 1.67
N ALA A 76 -3.38 -10.86 1.58
CA ALA A 76 -4.78 -10.79 1.17
C ALA A 76 -5.71 -10.10 2.20
N TYR A 77 -5.26 -9.97 3.46
CA TYR A 77 -5.98 -9.24 4.50
C TYR A 77 -5.66 -7.74 4.56
N ALA A 78 -4.56 -7.30 3.92
CA ALA A 78 -4.14 -5.91 3.88
C ALA A 78 -5.04 -5.06 2.95
#